data_AF-A0A452YW59-F1
#
_entry.id   AF-A0A452YW59-F1
#
_cell.length_a   1.000
_cell.length_b   1.000
_cell.length_c   1.000
_cell.angle_alpha   90.00
_cell.angle_beta   90.00
_cell.angle_gamma   90.00
#
_symmetry.space_group_name_H-M   'P 1'
#
loop_
_entity.id
_entity.type
_entity.pdbx_description
1 polymer ?
#
loop_
_entity_poly.entity_id
_entity_poly.type
_entity_poly.pdbx_seq_one_letter_code
_entity_poly.pdbx_strand_id
1 'polypeptide(L)' 'VVYGVYSKLPTWVIEPGKAFMDEKCCFGLSTAQGIVEFECQDGTSKQNWVDDVQNLLRQVAADDRVGDKLESVVKVG' A
#
# COMPACT_ATOMS: atom_id res chain seq x y z
N VAL A 1 -10.84 2.11 0.16
CA VAL A 1 -9.84 2.57 1.17
C VAL A 1 -8.64 1.65 1.08
N VAL A 2 -7.44 2.21 1.10
CA VAL A 2 -6.16 1.47 1.06
C VAL A 2 -5.52 1.55 2.44
N TYR A 3 -5.06 0.41 2.97
CA TYR A 3 -4.46 0.31 4.31
C TYR A 3 -2.97 -0.04 4.27
N GLY A 4 -2.45 -0.47 3.13
CA GLY A 4 -1.08 -0.96 3.01
C GLY A 4 -0.68 -1.25 1.58
N VAL A 5 0.63 -1.40 1.38
CA VAL A 5 1.24 -1.76 0.09
C VAL A 5 2.23 -2.91 0.31
N TYR A 6 2.28 -3.85 -0.63
CA TYR A 6 3.15 -5.03 -0.61
C TYR A 6 4.06 -5.02 -1.84
N SER A 7 5.37 -4.96 -1.60
CA SER A 7 6.40 -5.04 -2.65
C SER A 7 6.90 -6.45 -2.92
N LYS A 8 6.63 -7.39 -2.02
CA LYS A 8 6.85 -8.83 -2.19
C LYS A 8 5.59 -9.52 -1.72
N LEU A 9 4.92 -10.20 -2.64
CA LEU A 9 3.71 -10.94 -2.31
C LEU A 9 4.13 -12.36 -1.88
N PRO A 10 3.60 -12.91 -0.78
CA PRO A 10 3.96 -14.25 -0.35
C PRO A 10 3.53 -15.25 -1.41
N THR A 11 4.52 -15.86 -2.08
CA THR A 11 4.44 -17.01 -2.99
C THR A 11 3.05 -17.28 -3.55
N TRP A 12 2.74 -16.65 -4.68
CA TRP A 12 1.49 -16.80 -5.39
C TRP A 12 1.15 -18.28 -5.64
N VAL A 13 -0.05 -18.70 -5.21
CA VAL A 13 -0.65 -19.95 -5.68
C VAL A 13 -1.15 -19.66 -7.09
N ILE A 14 -0.27 -19.87 -8.06
CA ILE A 14 -0.55 -19.70 -9.48
C ILE A 14 -1.64 -20.71 -9.85
N GLU A 15 -2.83 -20.23 -10.23
CA GLU A 15 -3.80 -21.06 -10.93
C GLU A 15 -3.11 -21.63 -12.18
N PRO A 16 -3.16 -22.96 -12.43
CA PRO A 16 -2.46 -23.56 -13.55
C PRO A 16 -2.99 -22.99 -14.86
N GLY A 17 -2.18 -22.15 -15.53
CA GLY A 17 -2.53 -21.53 -16.82
C GLY A 17 -2.37 -20.01 -16.89
N LYS A 18 -2.17 -19.30 -15.76
CA LYS A 18 -1.74 -17.89 -15.81
C LYS A 18 -0.23 -17.81 -15.98
N ALA A 19 0.20 -17.02 -16.95
CA ALA A 19 1.61 -16.71 -17.19
C ALA A 19 2.27 -16.25 -15.88
N PHE A 20 3.51 -16.65 -15.65
CA PHE A 20 4.35 -16.15 -14.57
C PHE A 20 4.39 -14.62 -14.69
N MET A 21 3.64 -13.93 -13.83
CA MET A 21 3.90 -12.52 -13.62
C MET A 21 5.30 -12.43 -13.00
N ASP A 22 6.16 -11.57 -13.52
CA ASP A 22 7.44 -11.35 -12.89
C ASP A 22 7.17 -10.66 -11.54
N GLU A 23 7.41 -11.37 -10.43
CA GLU A 23 7.32 -10.81 -9.07
C GLU A 23 8.11 -9.50 -8.94
N LYS A 24 9.15 -9.30 -9.77
CA LYS A 24 9.95 -8.07 -9.80
C LYS A 24 9.19 -6.86 -10.33
N CYS A 25 8.11 -7.04 -11.07
CA CYS A 25 7.33 -5.96 -11.70
C CYS A 25 5.92 -5.82 -11.12
N CYS A 26 5.57 -6.57 -10.07
CA CYS A 26 4.22 -6.52 -9.50
C CYS A 26 4.23 -6.03 -8.05
N PHE A 27 3.15 -5.37 -7.65
CA PHE A 27 2.89 -4.98 -6.26
C PHE A 27 1.41 -5.17 -5.93
N GLY A 28 1.08 -5.19 -4.64
CA GLY A 28 -0.30 -5.31 -4.16
C GLY A 28 -0.69 -4.19 -3.22
N LEU A 29 -1.97 -3.81 -3.24
CA LEU A 29 -2.58 -2.88 -2.29
C LEU A 29 -3.54 -3.62 -1.37
N SER A 30 -3.40 -3.42 -0.06
CA SER A 30 -4.34 -3.91 0.93
C SER A 30 -5.57 -3.01 0.98
N THR A 31 -6.75 -3.58 0.77
CA THR A 31 -8.03 -2.88 0.84
C THR A 31 -9.00 -3.63 1.75
N ALA A 32 -10.16 -3.02 2.03
CA ALA A 32 -11.20 -3.64 2.85
C ALA A 32 -11.78 -4.92 2.22
N GLN A 33 -11.58 -5.10 0.91
CA GLN A 33 -12.08 -6.23 0.14
C GLN A 33 -11.00 -7.30 -0.12
N GLY A 34 -9.80 -7.11 0.44
CA GLY A 34 -8.63 -7.96 0.19
C GLY A 34 -7.54 -7.23 -0.58
N ILE A 35 -6.63 -8.01 -1.18
CA ILE A 35 -5.48 -7.50 -1.92
C ILE A 35 -5.87 -7.26 -3.38
N VAL A 36 -5.57 -6.07 -3.90
CA VAL A 36 -5.67 -5.74 -5.32
C VAL A 36 -4.26 -5.67 -5.91
N GLU A 37 -4.02 -6.38 -7.00
CA GLU A 37 -2.71 -6.54 -7.61
C GLU A 37 -2.55 -5.67 -8.85
N PHE A 38 -1.33 -5.17 -9.05
CA PHE A 38 -0.98 -4.31 -10.17
C PHE A 38 0.30 -4.80 -10.83
N GLU A 39 0.27 -4.87 -12.16
CA GLU A 39 1.44 -5.10 -13.00
C GLU A 39 2.07 -3.77 -13.40
N CYS A 40 3.40 -3.70 -13.35
CA CYS A 40 4.17 -2.57 -13.84
C CYS A 40 4.98 -2.96 -15.07
N GLN A 41 5.34 -1.96 -15.86
CA GLN A 41 6.20 -2.13 -17.03
C GLN A 41 7.57 -2.73 -16.67
N ASP A 42 8.12 -2.32 -15.52
CA ASP A 42 9.44 -2.74 -15.04
C ASP A 42 9.55 -2.57 -13.51
N GLY A 43 10.65 -3.07 -12.95
CA GLY A 43 10.90 -3.01 -11.50
C GLY A 43 11.11 -1.60 -10.94
N THR A 44 11.57 -0.64 -11.77
CA THR A 44 11.70 0.76 -11.35
C THR A 44 10.32 1.40 -11.20
N SER A 45 9.45 1.17 -12.19
CA SER A 45 8.06 1.61 -12.17
C SER A 45 7.31 1.03 -10.97
N LYS A 46 7.53 -0.26 -10.65
CA LYS A 46 7.02 -0.88 -9.43
C LYS A 46 7.52 -0.15 -8.18
N GLN A 47 8.82 0.10 -8.06
CA GLN A 47 9.38 0.68 -6.85
C GLN A 47 8.84 2.10 -6.61
N ASN A 48 8.70 2.91 -7.67
CA ASN A 48 8.09 4.24 -7.59
C ASN A 48 6.67 4.15 -7.03
N TRP A 49 5.83 3.24 -7.54
CA TRP A 49 4.47 3.04 -7.04
C TRP A 49 4.44 2.63 -5.56
N VAL A 50 5.32 1.70 -5.16
CA VAL A 50 5.42 1.25 -3.77
C VAL A 50 5.78 2.41 -2.85
N ASP A 51 6.81 3.18 -3.22
CA ASP A 51 7.32 4.29 -2.41
C ASP A 51 6.28 5.40 -2.29
N ASP A 52 5.62 5.76 -3.39
CA ASP A 52 4.60 6.81 -3.42
C ASP A 52 3.39 6.44 -2.55
N VAL A 53 2.85 5.23 -2.68
CA VAL A 53 1.71 4.78 -1.86
C VAL A 53 2.12 4.68 -0.39
N GLN A 54 3.31 4.16 -0.09
CA GLN A 54 3.79 4.09 1.28
C GLN A 54 3.96 5.49 1.90
N ASN A 55 4.42 6.46 1.12
CA ASN A 55 4.54 7.85 1.54
C ASN A 55 3.17 8.48 1.80
N LEU A 56 2.18 8.24 0.94
CA LEU A 56 0.80 8.72 1.14
C LEU A 56 0.19 8.13 2.41
N LEU A 57 0.33 6.83 2.64
CA LEU A 57 -0.16 6.18 3.86
C LEU A 57 0.47 6.77 5.12
N ARG A 58 1.77 7.09 5.07
CA ARG A 58 2.49 7.73 6.18
C ARG A 58 2.00 9.15 6.45
N GLN A 59 1.71 9.94 5.41
CA GLN A 59 1.19 11.30 5.57
C GLN A 59 -0.18 11.28 6.25
N VAL A 60 -1.10 10.44 5.78
CA VAL A 60 -2.44 10.31 6.38
C VAL A 60 -2.35 9.87 7.84
N ALA A 61 -1.48 8.91 8.17
CA ALA A 61 -1.27 8.47 9.55
C ALA A 61 -0.64 9.56 10.44
N ALA A 62 0.11 10.50 9.86
CA ALA A 62 0.67 11.64 10.59
C ALA A 62 -0.37 12.74 10.81
N ASP A 63 -1.25 12.99 9.84
CA ASP A 63 -2.34 13.96 9.96
C ASP A 63 -3.38 13.52 11.02
N ASP A 64 -3.75 12.24 11.05
CA ASP A 64 -4.63 11.69 12.10
C ASP A 64 -4.05 11.93 13.52
N ARG A 65 -2.73 11.82 13.67
CA ARG A 65 -2.04 12.06 14.95
C ARG A 65 -2.02 13.54 15.36
N VAL A 66 -2.13 14.47 14.42
CA VAL A 66 -2.23 15.90 14.70
C VAL A 66 -3.67 16.25 15.13
N GLY A 67 -4.67 15.60 14.53
CA GLY A 67 -6.08 15.74 14.92
C GLY A 67 -6.35 15.34 16.38
N ASP A 68 -5.88 14.17 16.79
CA ASP A 68 -6.06 13.66 18.17
C ASP A 68 -5.39 14.56 19.23
N LYS A 69 -4.24 15.16 18.88
CA LYS A 69 -3.52 16.05 19.80
C LYS A 69 -4.22 17.40 19.96
N LEU A 70 -4.96 17.85 18.96
CA LEU A 70 -5.68 19.12 19.03
C LEU A 70 -6.99 18.99 19.84
N GLU A 71 -7.71 17.87 19.73
CA GLU A 71 -8.92 17.63 20.53
C GLU A 71 -8.62 17.47 22.03
N SER A 72 -7.45 16.94 22.39
CA SER A 72 -7.04 16.85 23.80
C SER A 72 -6.75 18.21 24.45
N VAL A 73 -6.39 19.24 23.67
CA VAL A 73 -6.05 20.58 24.20
C VAL A 73 -7.29 21.45 24.36
N VAL A 74 -8.33 21.24 23.54
CA VAL A 74 -9.57 22.04 23.60
C VAL A 74 -10.48 21.63 24.77
N LYS A 75 -10.27 20.45 25.38
CA LYS A 75 -11.07 20.00 26.54
C LYS A 75 -10.53 20.45 27.91
N VAL A 76 -9.46 21.25 27.94
CA VAL A 76 -8.95 21.91 29.14
C VAL A 76 -8.97 23.42 28.92
N GLY A 77 -10.15 24.02 29.09
CA GLY A 77 -10.37 25.46 28.99
C GLY A 77 -11.77 25.84 29.40
#